data_AF-A0A964EZI5-F1
#
_entry.id   AF-A0A964EZI5-F1
#
_cell.length_a   1.000
_cell.length_b   1.000
_cell.length_c   1.000
_cell.angle_alpha   90.00
_cell.angle_beta   90.00
_cell.angle_gamma   90.00
#
_symmetry.space_group_name_H-M   'P 1'
#
loop_
_entity.id
_entity.type
_entity.pdbx_description
1 polymer ?
#
loop_
_entity_poly.entity_id
_entity_poly.type
_entity_poly.pdbx_seq_one_letter_code
_entity_poly.pdbx_strand_id
1 'polypeptide(L)'
;MAASTLKKHLFDSTITLSDGDTPANTLEIPFTVGDLTIDNLSDDGRAHNIYDSKGRLSERVVRPGELENPSGSFSCQIADFSDATNETALDFLMKTGSFASNVGTLGTGQSYTLNILISVAGVSLGDPAEHTALIPHARIKTAFAEGEPNTLSFSYEGLGGMPTFT
;
A
#
# COMPACT_ATOMS: atom_id res chain seq x y z
N MET A 1 20.53 -1.52 10.12
CA MET A 1 19.88 -1.86 11.41
C MET A 1 20.05 -3.35 11.63
N ALA A 2 20.23 -3.84 12.86
CA ALA A 2 20.22 -5.29 13.09
C ALA A 2 18.83 -5.85 12.76
N ALA A 3 18.76 -7.05 12.18
CA ALA A 3 17.47 -7.69 11.94
C ALA A 3 16.78 -7.95 13.28
N SER A 4 15.49 -7.61 13.38
CA SER A 4 14.71 -7.91 14.58
C SER A 4 14.65 -9.42 14.80
N THR A 5 14.77 -9.85 16.05
CA THR A 5 14.62 -11.25 16.45
C THR A 5 13.18 -11.61 16.79
N LEU A 6 12.32 -10.59 16.96
CA LEU A 6 10.93 -10.75 17.32
C LEU A 6 10.05 -10.94 16.09
N LYS A 7 9.12 -11.89 16.16
CA LYS A 7 8.12 -12.12 15.11
C LYS A 7 6.92 -11.25 15.40
N LYS A 8 6.70 -10.26 14.53
CA LYS A 8 5.56 -9.33 14.58
C LYS A 8 4.30 -10.00 14.03
N HIS A 9 3.15 -9.59 14.52
CA HIS A 9 1.85 -10.11 14.09
C HIS A 9 0.89 -8.98 13.73
N LEU A 10 -0.33 -9.35 13.36
CA LEU A 10 -1.31 -8.47 12.73
C LEU A 10 -1.69 -7.21 13.52
N PHE A 11 -1.50 -7.22 14.85
CA PHE A 11 -1.86 -6.09 15.72
C PHE A 11 -0.71 -5.10 15.91
N ASP A 12 0.47 -5.43 15.40
CA ASP A 12 1.66 -4.58 15.49
C ASP A 12 1.76 -3.62 14.29
N SER A 13 0.89 -3.76 13.28
CA SER A 13 0.95 -2.98 12.05
C SER A 13 -0.17 -1.94 11.96
N THR A 14 0.19 -0.72 11.59
CA THR A 14 -0.74 0.33 11.18
C THR A 14 -0.57 0.65 9.70
N ILE A 15 -1.68 1.00 9.04
CA ILE A 15 -1.71 1.40 7.64
C ILE A 15 -2.15 2.86 7.58
N THR A 16 -1.32 3.72 7.01
CA THR A 16 -1.60 5.14 6.84
C THR A 16 -1.65 5.48 5.36
N LEU A 17 -2.69 6.19 4.93
CA LEU A 17 -2.78 6.81 3.62
C LEU A 17 -2.35 8.27 3.73
N SER A 18 -1.59 8.76 2.75
CA SER A 18 -1.27 10.18 2.67
C SER A 18 -1.40 10.73 1.25
N ASP A 19 -1.83 11.98 1.16
CA ASP A 19 -1.98 12.69 -0.10
C ASP A 19 -0.67 13.44 -0.49
N GLY A 20 -0.73 14.18 -1.59
CA GLY A 20 0.39 14.95 -2.13
C GLY A 20 0.43 16.43 -1.71
N ASP A 21 -0.40 16.87 -0.76
CA ASP A 21 -0.45 18.27 -0.34
C ASP A 21 0.73 18.65 0.57
N THR A 22 0.88 19.94 0.90
CA THR A 22 1.93 20.45 1.79
C THR A 22 1.34 21.38 2.85
N PRO A 23 1.21 20.94 4.12
CA PRO A 23 1.51 19.59 4.63
C PRO A 23 0.54 18.52 4.09
N ALA A 24 1.02 17.29 3.97
CA ALA A 24 0.20 16.19 3.46
C ALA A 24 -0.93 15.84 4.44
N ASN A 25 -2.12 15.66 3.91
CA ASN A 25 -3.24 15.11 4.67
C ASN A 25 -3.02 13.60 4.85
N THR A 26 -3.10 13.13 6.08
CA THR A 26 -2.86 11.73 6.43
C THR A 26 -4.08 11.12 7.11
N LEU A 27 -4.43 9.90 6.74
CA LEU A 27 -5.47 9.11 7.38
C LEU A 27 -4.92 7.75 7.79
N GLU A 28 -4.95 7.44 9.09
CA GLU A 28 -4.72 6.07 9.57
C GLU A 28 -5.99 5.25 9.38
N ILE A 29 -5.88 4.08 8.77
CA ILE A 29 -7.01 3.19 8.55
C ILE A 29 -7.39 2.53 9.86
N PRO A 30 -8.60 2.80 10.40
CA PRO A 30 -9.04 2.17 11.63
C PRO A 30 -9.47 0.71 11.35
N PHE A 31 -9.31 -0.15 12.37
CA PHE A 31 -9.84 -1.53 12.38
C PHE A 31 -9.39 -2.41 11.20
N THR A 32 -8.08 -2.52 10.99
CA THR A 32 -7.50 -3.44 10.00
C THR A 32 -7.75 -4.90 10.39
N VAL A 33 -8.01 -5.75 9.39
CA VAL A 33 -8.25 -7.19 9.59
C VAL A 33 -6.93 -7.98 9.69
N GLY A 34 -5.82 -7.40 9.21
CA GLY A 34 -4.52 -8.06 9.22
C GLY A 34 -4.24 -8.95 8.01
N ASP A 35 -4.95 -8.71 6.91
CA ASP A 35 -4.88 -9.46 5.64
C ASP A 35 -4.08 -8.72 4.56
N LEU A 36 -3.20 -7.81 4.96
CA LEU A 36 -2.37 -7.03 4.06
C LEU A 36 -1.47 -7.93 3.20
N THR A 37 -1.52 -7.72 1.88
CA THR A 37 -0.59 -8.32 0.92
C THR A 37 0.18 -7.25 0.15
N ILE A 38 1.43 -7.58 -0.20
CA ILE A 38 2.25 -6.87 -1.17
C ILE A 38 2.83 -7.92 -2.12
N ASP A 39 2.39 -7.88 -3.36
CA ASP A 39 2.74 -8.80 -4.42
C ASP A 39 3.65 -8.11 -5.46
N ASN A 40 4.26 -8.90 -6.34
CA ASN A 40 5.18 -8.44 -7.40
C ASN A 40 6.41 -7.68 -6.88
N LEU A 41 6.90 -8.02 -5.69
CA LEU A 41 8.16 -7.51 -5.17
C LEU A 41 9.34 -8.14 -5.92
N SER A 42 10.09 -7.31 -6.64
CA SER A 42 11.31 -7.71 -7.37
C SER A 42 12.39 -6.63 -7.24
N ASP A 43 13.64 -6.99 -7.48
CA ASP A 43 14.80 -6.09 -7.33
C ASP A 43 14.77 -4.93 -8.33
N ASP A 44 14.37 -5.21 -9.58
CA ASP A 44 14.35 -4.24 -10.67
C ASP A 44 12.94 -3.79 -11.08
N GLY A 45 11.90 -4.36 -10.47
CA GLY A 45 10.50 -4.05 -10.77
C GLY A 45 10.08 -4.47 -12.18
N ARG A 46 10.71 -5.50 -12.75
CA ARG A 46 10.49 -5.90 -14.13
C ARG A 46 10.28 -7.40 -14.25
N ALA A 47 9.43 -7.76 -15.20
CA ALA A 47 9.35 -9.13 -15.69
C ALA A 47 10.69 -9.53 -16.30
N HIS A 48 11.06 -10.81 -16.20
CA HIS A 48 12.24 -11.35 -16.88
C HIS A 48 11.85 -12.27 -18.02
N ASN A 49 12.23 -11.90 -19.25
CA ASN A 49 12.08 -12.75 -20.42
C ASN A 49 13.22 -13.74 -20.48
N ILE A 50 12.88 -15.03 -20.41
CA ILE A 50 13.87 -16.10 -20.41
C ILE A 50 13.81 -16.88 -21.72
N TYR A 51 14.91 -16.80 -22.48
CA TYR A 51 15.07 -17.55 -23.73
C TYR A 51 15.81 -18.86 -23.46
N ASP A 52 15.16 -19.99 -23.76
CA ASP A 52 15.73 -21.33 -23.59
C ASP A 52 15.86 -22.02 -24.96
N SER A 53 17.00 -22.69 -25.18
CA SER A 53 17.15 -23.60 -26.30
C SER A 53 17.13 -25.04 -25.80
N LYS A 54 16.04 -25.75 -26.10
CA LYS A 54 15.87 -27.20 -25.85
C LYS A 54 15.86 -27.65 -24.39
N GLY A 55 15.39 -26.82 -23.46
CA GLY A 55 15.05 -27.24 -22.10
C GLY A 55 16.27 -27.44 -21.19
N ARG A 56 17.41 -26.84 -21.52
CA ARG A 56 18.58 -26.78 -20.66
C ARG A 56 18.76 -25.36 -20.14
N LEU A 57 18.47 -25.21 -18.84
CA LEU A 57 18.54 -23.93 -18.12
C LEU A 57 19.95 -23.31 -18.06
N SER A 58 21.00 -24.07 -18.40
CA SER A 58 22.41 -23.71 -18.17
C SER A 58 22.97 -22.62 -19.10
N GLU A 59 22.26 -22.23 -20.17
CA GLU A 59 22.70 -21.20 -21.14
C GLU A 59 21.61 -20.12 -21.38
N ARG A 60 20.88 -19.72 -20.33
CA ARG A 60 19.81 -18.72 -20.44
C ARG A 60 20.36 -17.30 -20.52
N VAL A 61 20.05 -16.61 -21.62
CA VAL A 61 20.13 -15.15 -21.70
C VAL A 61 18.86 -14.59 -21.06
N VAL A 62 18.98 -13.99 -19.88
CA VAL A 62 17.88 -13.29 -19.20
C VAL A 62 17.87 -11.84 -19.68
N ARG A 63 16.71 -11.35 -20.13
CA ARG A 63 16.53 -9.95 -20.52
C ARG A 63 15.43 -9.30 -19.69
N PRO A 64 15.58 -8.03 -19.28
CA PRO A 64 14.49 -7.29 -18.65
C PRO A 64 13.33 -7.13 -19.65
N GLY A 65 12.13 -7.41 -19.19
CA GLY A 65 10.87 -7.28 -19.90
C GLY A 65 10.11 -6.03 -19.51
N GLU A 66 8.78 -6.16 -19.51
CA GLU A 66 7.85 -5.10 -19.13
C GLU A 66 7.97 -4.74 -17.64
N LEU A 67 7.50 -3.54 -17.29
CA LEU A 67 7.47 -3.08 -15.91
C LEU A 67 6.37 -3.83 -15.17
N GLU A 68 6.72 -4.41 -14.02
CA GLU A 68 5.76 -5.01 -13.09
C GLU A 68 5.61 -4.09 -11.89
N ASN A 69 4.43 -3.51 -11.74
CA ASN A 69 4.13 -2.64 -10.61
C ASN A 69 3.80 -3.49 -9.37
N PRO A 70 4.25 -3.07 -8.17
CA PRO A 70 3.82 -3.72 -6.95
C PRO A 70 2.31 -3.53 -6.78
N SER A 71 1.63 -4.59 -6.38
CA SER A 71 0.18 -4.58 -6.17
C SER A 71 -0.17 -5.29 -4.89
N GLY A 72 -1.37 -5.10 -4.37
CA GLY A 72 -1.82 -5.88 -3.24
C GLY A 72 -3.19 -5.44 -2.75
N SER A 73 -3.55 -5.95 -1.58
CA SER A 73 -4.82 -5.64 -0.95
C SER A 73 -4.73 -5.65 0.56
N PHE A 74 -5.68 -4.95 1.19
CA PHE A 74 -5.97 -5.07 2.61
C PHE A 74 -7.46 -4.79 2.84
N SER A 75 -7.99 -5.21 3.99
CA SER A 75 -9.34 -4.90 4.40
C SER A 75 -9.41 -4.24 5.78
N CYS A 76 -10.45 -3.44 5.97
CA CYS A 76 -10.81 -2.89 7.27
C CYS A 76 -12.30 -3.03 7.55
N GLN A 77 -12.66 -2.98 8.82
CA GLN A 77 -14.04 -2.98 9.26
C GLN A 77 -14.58 -1.54 9.26
N ILE A 78 -15.82 -1.39 8.82
CA ILE A 78 -16.46 -0.07 8.71
C ILE A 78 -17.30 0.18 9.94
N ALA A 79 -17.05 1.31 10.59
CA ALA A 79 -17.90 1.84 11.66
C ALA A 79 -18.93 2.86 11.15
N ASP A 80 -18.59 3.62 10.11
CA ASP A 80 -19.42 4.71 9.57
C ASP A 80 -19.23 4.88 8.06
N PHE A 81 -20.26 5.40 7.38
CA PHE A 81 -20.19 5.79 5.98
C PHE A 81 -19.76 7.26 5.84
N SER A 82 -19.38 7.65 4.63
CA SER A 82 -19.01 9.03 4.29
C SER A 82 -20.11 10.03 4.69
N ASP A 83 -19.71 11.09 5.38
CA ASP A 83 -20.55 12.25 5.66
C ASP A 83 -19.78 13.57 5.45
N ALA A 84 -20.43 14.72 5.70
CA ALA A 84 -19.82 16.03 5.42
C ALA A 84 -18.77 16.47 6.46
N THR A 85 -18.68 15.80 7.60
CA THR A 85 -17.93 16.22 8.80
C THR A 85 -16.94 15.18 9.30
N ASN A 86 -17.25 13.90 9.16
CA ASN A 86 -16.48 12.77 9.64
C ASN A 86 -15.40 12.43 8.62
N GLU A 87 -14.20 12.13 9.11
CA GLU A 87 -13.06 11.77 8.29
C GLU A 87 -13.05 10.25 8.07
N THR A 88 -13.80 9.76 7.07
CA THR A 88 -13.83 8.32 6.77
C THR A 88 -12.80 7.92 5.71
N ALA A 89 -12.43 6.63 5.69
CA ALA A 89 -11.57 6.08 4.65
C ALA A 89 -12.19 6.19 3.25
N LEU A 90 -13.52 6.16 3.15
CA LEU A 90 -14.24 6.40 1.90
C LEU A 90 -14.09 7.85 1.45
N ASP A 91 -14.19 8.82 2.36
CA ASP A 91 -14.03 10.25 2.03
C ASP A 91 -12.65 10.56 1.49
N PHE A 92 -11.63 9.97 2.12
CA PHE A 92 -10.24 10.16 1.71
C PHE A 92 -9.98 9.62 0.30
N LEU A 93 -10.56 8.45 -0.03
CA LEU A 93 -10.39 7.83 -1.35
C LEU A 93 -11.21 8.50 -2.45
N MET A 94 -12.45 8.90 -2.15
CA MET A 94 -13.37 9.48 -3.12
C MET A 94 -13.22 10.99 -3.26
N LYS A 95 -12.36 11.63 -2.46
CA LYS A 95 -12.21 13.08 -2.37
C LYS A 95 -13.54 13.77 -2.07
N THR A 96 -14.19 13.34 -1.00
CA THR A 96 -15.46 13.92 -0.51
C THR A 96 -15.28 14.49 0.89
N GLY A 97 -16.29 15.22 1.37
CA GLY A 97 -16.28 15.83 2.70
C GLY A 97 -15.05 16.73 2.92
N SER A 98 -14.41 16.57 4.08
CA SER A 98 -13.20 17.28 4.48
C SER A 98 -11.98 17.03 3.57
N PHE A 99 -12.01 15.97 2.75
CA PHE A 99 -10.92 15.58 1.85
C PHE A 99 -11.15 15.97 0.38
N ALA A 100 -12.16 16.81 0.10
CA ALA A 100 -12.47 17.25 -1.27
C ALA A 100 -11.29 17.97 -1.96
N SER A 101 -10.45 18.65 -1.18
CA SER A 101 -9.26 19.36 -1.67
C SER A 101 -8.01 18.50 -1.78
N ASN A 102 -8.06 17.21 -1.41
CA ASN A 102 -6.87 16.36 -1.43
C ASN A 102 -6.17 16.38 -2.80
N VAL A 103 -4.85 16.44 -2.78
CA VAL A 103 -4.04 16.49 -4.00
C VAL A 103 -3.44 15.11 -4.26
N GLY A 104 -3.51 14.65 -5.51
CA GLY A 104 -2.88 13.38 -5.88
C GLY A 104 -1.36 13.47 -5.76
N THR A 105 -0.72 12.40 -5.31
CA THR A 105 0.73 12.38 -5.10
C THR A 105 1.53 12.51 -6.40
N LEU A 106 0.95 12.19 -7.56
CA LEU A 106 1.53 12.42 -8.89
C LEU A 106 1.41 13.88 -9.38
N GLY A 107 0.79 14.77 -8.60
CA GLY A 107 0.58 16.17 -8.96
C GLY A 107 -0.71 16.45 -9.71
N THR A 108 -0.90 17.71 -10.11
CA THR A 108 -2.13 18.19 -10.74
C THR A 108 -2.28 17.70 -12.18
N GLY A 109 -3.51 17.39 -12.59
CA GLY A 109 -3.81 16.90 -13.94
C GLY A 109 -3.53 15.41 -14.18
N GLN A 110 -3.06 14.69 -13.16
CA GLN A 110 -2.88 13.24 -13.19
C GLN A 110 -4.04 12.51 -12.48
N SER A 111 -4.05 11.18 -12.60
CA SER A 111 -4.97 10.35 -11.80
C SER A 111 -4.73 10.57 -10.31
N TYR A 112 -5.80 10.52 -9.51
CA TYR A 112 -5.67 10.62 -8.07
C TYR A 112 -4.96 9.38 -7.52
N THR A 113 -3.77 9.60 -6.97
CA THR A 113 -2.92 8.59 -6.34
C THR A 113 -2.57 9.02 -4.93
N LEU A 114 -2.36 8.05 -4.05
CA LEU A 114 -2.04 8.23 -2.65
C LEU A 114 -0.74 7.50 -2.32
N ASN A 115 -0.11 7.84 -1.21
CA ASN A 115 0.97 7.01 -0.67
C ASN A 115 0.38 6.07 0.38
N ILE A 116 0.79 4.81 0.38
CA ILE A 116 0.44 3.83 1.41
C ILE A 116 1.69 3.61 2.26
N LEU A 117 1.62 3.95 3.53
CA LEU A 117 2.65 3.68 4.51
C LEU A 117 2.17 2.57 5.43
N ILE A 118 2.92 1.47 5.48
CA ILE A 118 2.72 0.40 6.45
C ILE A 118 3.80 0.56 7.51
N SER A 119 3.40 0.74 8.77
CA SER A 119 4.34 0.85 9.89
C SER A 119 4.15 -0.35 10.80
N VAL A 120 5.22 -1.10 11.05
CA VAL A 120 5.19 -2.24 11.96
C VAL A 120 6.01 -1.93 13.23
N ALA A 121 5.28 -1.92 14.35
CA ALA A 121 5.75 -1.63 15.69
C ALA A 121 7.12 -2.28 15.96
N GLY A 122 8.15 -1.46 16.10
CA GLY A 122 9.52 -1.89 16.41
C GLY A 122 9.94 -1.42 17.79
N VAL A 123 9.80 -0.12 18.07
CA VAL A 123 10.32 0.50 19.29
C VAL A 123 9.59 -0.03 20.53
N SER A 124 8.27 -0.18 20.44
CA SER A 124 7.46 -0.74 21.54
C SER A 124 7.77 -2.22 21.84
N LEU A 125 8.37 -2.93 20.88
CA LEU A 125 8.76 -4.33 21.01
C LEU A 125 10.26 -4.50 21.34
N GLY A 126 11.05 -3.41 21.36
CA GLY A 126 12.47 -3.41 21.75
C GLY A 126 13.47 -3.28 20.60
N ASP A 127 13.02 -2.99 19.38
CA ASP A 127 13.90 -2.62 18.26
C ASP A 127 14.31 -1.13 18.35
N PRO A 128 15.43 -0.73 17.71
CA PRO A 128 15.90 0.66 17.75
C PRO A 128 15.04 1.63 16.93
N ALA A 129 14.17 1.14 16.04
CA ALA A 129 13.28 1.95 15.22
C ALA A 129 12.06 1.14 14.75
N GLU A 130 11.07 1.87 14.24
CA GLU A 130 9.93 1.32 13.52
C GLU A 130 10.36 0.76 12.16
N HIS A 131 9.71 -0.31 11.71
CA HIS A 131 9.96 -0.88 10.39
C HIS A 131 8.84 -0.43 9.46
N THR A 132 9.18 0.19 8.35
CA THR A 132 8.16 0.75 7.44
C THR A 132 8.29 0.21 6.02
N ALA A 133 7.16 0.10 5.35
CA ALA A 133 7.06 -0.15 3.92
C ALA A 133 6.25 0.97 3.29
N LEU A 134 6.89 1.75 2.42
CA LEU A 134 6.26 2.86 1.69
C LEU A 134 5.99 2.45 0.25
N ILE A 135 4.73 2.52 -0.15
CA ILE A 135 4.28 2.33 -1.54
C ILE A 135 3.90 3.71 -2.09
N PRO A 136 4.78 4.35 -2.87
CA PRO A 136 4.51 5.66 -3.44
C PRO A 136 3.55 5.59 -4.62
N HIS A 137 2.71 6.62 -4.76
CA HIS A 137 1.82 6.81 -5.90
C HIS A 137 0.90 5.59 -6.18
N ALA A 138 0.32 5.04 -5.13
CA ALA A 138 -0.66 3.98 -5.22
C ALA A 138 -1.99 4.48 -5.82
N ARG A 139 -2.44 3.81 -6.87
CA ARG A 139 -3.80 3.91 -7.36
C ARG A 139 -4.66 2.89 -6.62
N ILE A 140 -5.60 3.37 -5.82
CA ILE A 140 -6.41 2.54 -4.94
C ILE A 140 -7.82 2.40 -5.51
N LYS A 141 -8.37 1.19 -5.44
CA LYS A 141 -9.80 0.91 -5.63
C LYS A 141 -10.34 0.32 -4.35
N THR A 142 -11.57 0.70 -4.01
CA THR A 142 -12.25 0.22 -2.82
C THR A 142 -13.55 -0.49 -3.17
N ALA A 143 -13.92 -1.48 -2.37
CA ALA A 143 -15.16 -2.22 -2.49
C ALA A 143 -15.79 -2.39 -1.10
N PHE A 144 -17.06 -2.00 -1.00
CA PHE A 144 -17.87 -2.23 0.19
C PHE A 144 -18.56 -3.60 0.10
N ALA A 145 -18.53 -4.35 1.20
CA ALA A 145 -19.32 -5.56 1.36
C ALA A 145 -20.05 -5.54 2.71
N GLU A 146 -21.35 -5.82 2.68
CA GLU A 146 -22.15 -6.05 3.88
C GLU A 146 -21.88 -7.45 4.43
N GLY A 147 -21.77 -7.60 5.75
CA GLY A 147 -21.47 -8.86 6.40
C GLY A 147 -21.41 -8.77 7.93
N GLU A 148 -20.95 -9.85 8.59
CA GLU A 148 -20.69 -9.88 10.03
C GLU A 148 -19.17 -9.80 10.30
N PRO A 149 -18.53 -8.61 10.38
CA PRO A 149 -19.05 -7.25 10.23
C PRO A 149 -18.92 -6.67 8.79
N ASN A 150 -19.49 -5.48 8.57
CA ASN A 150 -19.33 -4.72 7.32
C ASN A 150 -17.85 -4.44 7.04
N THR A 151 -17.44 -4.71 5.81
CA THR A 151 -16.02 -4.71 5.42
C THR A 151 -15.79 -3.78 4.23
N LEU A 152 -14.70 -3.02 4.30
CA LEU A 152 -14.15 -2.27 3.18
C LEU A 152 -12.88 -2.95 2.70
N SER A 153 -12.87 -3.40 1.45
CA SER A 153 -11.68 -3.98 0.83
C SER A 153 -10.99 -2.94 -0.03
N PHE A 154 -9.66 -2.90 0.03
CA PHE A 154 -8.81 -2.01 -0.74
C PHE A 154 -7.90 -2.86 -1.62
N SER A 155 -7.85 -2.54 -2.90
CA SER A 155 -6.86 -3.08 -3.84
C SER A 155 -6.06 -1.94 -4.42
N TYR A 156 -4.75 -2.09 -4.50
CA TYR A 156 -3.87 -1.02 -4.96
C TYR A 156 -2.85 -1.50 -6.00
N GLU A 157 -2.40 -0.55 -6.81
CA GLU A 157 -1.29 -0.68 -7.74
C GLU A 157 -0.33 0.51 -7.52
N GLY A 158 0.92 0.24 -7.15
CA GLY A 158 1.94 1.25 -6.91
C GLY A 158 2.56 1.74 -8.21
N LEU A 159 2.39 3.03 -8.53
CA LEU A 159 2.92 3.61 -9.77
C LEU A 159 4.27 4.33 -9.57
N GLY A 160 4.74 4.43 -8.32
CA GLY A 160 5.99 5.12 -7.98
C GLY A 160 7.24 4.24 -7.98
N GLY A 161 7.14 3.02 -8.51
CA GLY A 161 8.20 2.02 -8.48
C GLY A 161 8.07 1.04 -7.31
N MET A 162 9.15 0.31 -7.02
CA MET A 162 9.17 -0.70 -5.96
C MET A 162 9.03 -0.07 -4.57
N PRO A 163 8.38 -0.75 -3.61
CA PRO A 163 8.21 -0.22 -2.26
C PRO A 163 9.55 -0.02 -1.56
N THR A 164 9.66 1.06 -0.79
CA THR A 164 10.84 1.32 0.04
C THR A 164 10.63 0.71 1.42
N PHE A 165 11.53 -0.18 1.83
CA PHE A 165 11.54 -0.77 3.17
C PHE A 165 12.65 -0.13 4.02
N THR A 166 12.32 0.26 5.25
CA THR A 166 13.26 0.88 6.20
C THR A 166 13.19 0.25 7.57
#